data_AF-A0A7G9YBN9-F1
#
_entry.id   AF-A0A7G9YBN9-F1
#
_cell.length_a   1.000
_cell.length_b   1.000
_cell.length_c   1.000
_cell.angle_alpha   90.00
_cell.angle_beta   90.00
_cell.angle_gamma   90.00
#
_symmetry.space_group_name_H-M   'P 1'
#
loop_
_entity.id
_entity.type
_entity.pdbx_description
1 polymer ?
#
loop_
_entity_poly.entity_id
_entity_poly.type
_entity_poly.pdbx_seq_one_letter_code
_entity_poly.pdbx_strand_id
1 'polypeptide(L)'
;MDYFDIEFYIRPRPVNKELISALVEAVTDLGSIYNENIGYWSAMDDRGPFEGRSLEEAIGVVSRDQGSIPFFYKNIGYNLDIRPMPISAKLGSIMIYIDHVYLDPSYTEDRLGEKGALDECLMNAEQLIEIAKAVWNVLEPKPIYGLGDYDIYNWKIIPTDEEILNLKIEPHIFMLNFYGPELIEKFGKRKLLSMPAYRVEELKDGIMFFRSPLPHKCGYGAGLGTYEAICAHLGWKTYFVYVFDMDMFKPSVTEYDIRKKEFRDIIALKKYLKRDMDKFRKKVEGGRVFVIFEKPSGKPVPHHVREMERWVRDEMGAEVTDIVW
;
A
#
# COMPACT_ATOMS: atom_id res chain seq x y z
N MET A 1 7.00 -15.54 -2.48
CA MET A 1 5.57 -15.79 -2.74
C MET A 1 4.98 -14.44 -2.47
N ASP A 2 4.58 -13.79 -3.55
CA ASP A 2 4.18 -12.40 -3.46
C ASP A 2 2.70 -12.46 -3.09
N TYR A 3 2.29 -11.81 -2.01
CA TYR A 3 0.88 -11.81 -1.60
C TYR A 3 0.30 -10.45 -1.90
N PHE A 4 -1.00 -10.39 -2.16
CA PHE A 4 -1.72 -9.13 -2.07
C PHE A 4 -2.40 -9.08 -0.71
N ASP A 5 -2.00 -8.11 0.09
CA ASP A 5 -2.46 -7.95 1.46
C ASP A 5 -3.34 -6.71 1.55
N ILE A 6 -4.44 -6.81 2.30
CA ILE A 6 -5.16 -5.65 2.84
C ILE A 6 -5.03 -5.70 4.35
N GLU A 7 -4.55 -4.63 4.95
CA GLU A 7 -4.39 -4.51 6.40
C GLU A 7 -5.21 -3.33 6.93
N PHE A 8 -6.05 -3.59 7.93
CA PHE A 8 -6.79 -2.57 8.69
C PHE A 8 -6.15 -2.37 10.06
N TYR A 9 -5.57 -1.19 10.29
CA TYR A 9 -4.96 -0.82 11.56
C TYR A 9 -6.01 -0.34 12.55
N ILE A 10 -6.14 -1.10 13.64
CA ILE A 10 -7.11 -0.87 14.71
C ILE A 10 -6.38 -0.57 16.01
N ARG A 11 -7.02 0.23 16.88
CA ARG A 11 -6.52 0.37 18.26
C ARG A 11 -6.52 -1.01 18.93
N PRO A 12 -5.48 -1.33 19.73
CA PRO A 12 -5.40 -2.61 20.42
C PRO A 12 -6.65 -2.87 21.25
N ARG A 13 -7.19 -4.07 21.15
CA ARG A 13 -8.33 -4.51 21.94
C ARG A 13 -8.25 -6.02 22.18
N PRO A 14 -8.83 -6.52 23.28
CA PRO A 14 -8.81 -7.95 23.57
C PRO A 14 -9.35 -8.76 22.41
N VAL A 15 -8.68 -9.86 22.11
CA VAL A 15 -9.25 -10.91 21.26
C VAL A 15 -10.44 -11.49 22.02
N ASN A 16 -11.61 -11.49 21.40
CA ASN A 16 -12.79 -12.12 21.97
C ASN A 16 -13.60 -12.81 20.88
N LYS A 17 -14.44 -13.74 21.30
CA LYS A 17 -15.24 -14.55 20.38
C LYS A 17 -16.25 -13.68 19.63
N GLU A 18 -16.77 -12.65 20.26
CA GLU A 18 -17.78 -11.76 19.68
C GLU A 18 -17.26 -11.05 18.42
N LEU A 19 -16.06 -10.46 18.47
CA LEU A 19 -15.45 -9.79 17.31
C LEU A 19 -15.21 -10.78 16.17
N ILE A 20 -14.68 -11.96 16.48
CA ILE A 20 -14.34 -12.96 15.45
C ILE A 20 -15.58 -13.57 14.84
N SER A 21 -16.57 -13.91 15.66
CA SER A 21 -17.88 -14.35 15.17
C SER A 21 -18.51 -13.29 14.27
N ALA A 22 -18.47 -12.01 14.62
CA ALA A 22 -19.01 -10.95 13.77
C ALA A 22 -18.24 -10.78 12.45
N LEU A 23 -16.91 -10.91 12.48
CA LEU A 23 -16.08 -10.87 11.27
C LEU A 23 -16.37 -12.05 10.35
N VAL A 24 -16.45 -13.26 10.92
CA VAL A 24 -16.78 -14.49 10.19
C VAL A 24 -18.20 -14.41 9.62
N GLU A 25 -19.18 -14.00 10.44
CA GLU A 25 -20.58 -13.83 10.03
C GLU A 25 -20.68 -12.88 8.85
N ALA A 26 -20.01 -11.72 8.90
CA ALA A 26 -20.06 -10.74 7.81
C ALA A 26 -19.50 -11.29 6.49
N VAL A 27 -18.42 -12.06 6.52
CA VAL A 27 -17.87 -12.65 5.30
C VAL A 27 -18.68 -13.86 4.82
N THR A 28 -19.30 -14.62 5.71
CA THR A 28 -20.22 -15.71 5.32
C THR A 28 -21.53 -15.19 4.76
N ASP A 29 -22.07 -14.10 5.30
CA ASP A 29 -23.28 -13.41 4.80
C ASP A 29 -23.04 -12.80 3.42
N LEU A 30 -21.82 -12.34 3.15
CA LEU A 30 -21.38 -11.94 1.81
C LEU A 30 -21.41 -13.12 0.82
N GLY A 31 -21.32 -14.36 1.32
CA GLY A 31 -21.30 -15.60 0.54
C GLY A 31 -19.96 -16.34 0.57
N SER A 32 -19.06 -16.01 1.49
CA SER A 32 -17.80 -16.74 1.65
C SER A 32 -18.03 -18.10 2.30
N ILE A 33 -17.26 -19.10 1.87
CA ILE A 33 -17.34 -20.47 2.35
C ILE A 33 -16.02 -20.81 3.05
N TYR A 34 -16.10 -21.27 4.30
CA TYR A 34 -14.92 -21.71 5.04
C TYR A 34 -14.26 -22.92 4.37
N ASN A 35 -12.93 -22.92 4.27
CA ASN A 35 -12.18 -24.01 3.65
C ASN A 35 -11.51 -24.91 4.70
N GLU A 36 -12.20 -25.98 5.07
CA GLU A 36 -11.69 -26.99 6.02
C GLU A 36 -10.45 -27.74 5.52
N ASN A 37 -10.22 -27.81 4.20
CA ASN A 37 -9.06 -28.50 3.62
C ASN A 37 -7.78 -27.67 3.69
N ILE A 38 -7.87 -26.35 3.79
CA ILE A 38 -6.69 -25.50 4.07
C ILE A 38 -6.43 -25.48 5.58
N GLY A 39 -7.49 -25.47 6.38
CA GLY A 39 -7.38 -25.41 7.84
C GLY A 39 -7.00 -24.02 8.37
N TYR A 40 -7.42 -23.71 9.59
CA TYR A 40 -7.08 -22.45 10.24
C TYR A 40 -5.66 -22.50 10.81
N TRP A 41 -5.07 -21.33 11.09
CA TRP A 41 -3.77 -21.21 11.77
C TRP A 41 -3.93 -20.47 13.10
N SER A 42 -3.13 -20.86 14.11
CA SER A 42 -3.10 -20.23 15.44
C SER A 42 -1.76 -19.55 15.66
N ALA A 43 -1.76 -18.32 16.19
CA ALA A 43 -0.51 -17.63 16.48
C ALA A 43 0.23 -18.15 17.71
N MET A 44 -0.42 -19.01 18.51
CA MET A 44 0.15 -19.63 19.71
C MET A 44 0.49 -21.11 19.51
N ASP A 45 0.21 -21.67 18.33
CA ASP A 45 0.46 -23.07 18.01
C ASP A 45 1.03 -23.22 16.59
N ASP A 46 2.34 -23.47 16.52
CA ASP A 46 3.11 -23.57 15.27
C ASP A 46 2.94 -24.90 14.54
N ARG A 47 2.09 -25.81 15.05
CA ARG A 47 1.79 -27.09 14.42
C ARG A 47 0.79 -26.99 13.26
N GLY A 48 0.13 -25.83 13.11
CA GLY A 48 -0.86 -25.59 12.07
C GLY A 48 -0.28 -25.34 10.66
N PRO A 49 -1.10 -25.39 9.59
CA PRO A 49 -2.56 -25.25 9.64
C PRO A 49 -3.33 -26.51 10.11
N PHE A 50 -4.47 -26.29 10.77
CA PHE A 50 -5.33 -27.32 11.36
C PHE A 50 -6.45 -27.73 10.40
N GLU A 51 -6.14 -28.64 9.49
CA GLU A 51 -7.06 -29.16 8.47
C GLU A 51 -8.15 -30.09 9.04
N GLY A 52 -9.28 -30.20 8.33
CA GLY A 52 -10.41 -31.07 8.66
C GLY A 52 -11.19 -30.65 9.91
N ARG A 53 -10.97 -29.42 10.40
CA ARG A 53 -11.62 -28.87 11.59
C ARG A 53 -12.77 -27.94 11.22
N SER A 54 -13.81 -27.96 12.04
CA SER A 54 -15.01 -27.13 11.82
C SER A 54 -14.72 -25.63 11.97
N LEU A 55 -15.53 -24.80 11.31
CA LEU A 55 -15.48 -23.34 11.47
C LEU A 55 -15.69 -22.89 12.93
N GLU A 56 -16.56 -23.56 13.67
CA GLU A 56 -16.80 -23.25 15.10
C GLU A 56 -15.55 -23.50 15.95
N GLU A 57 -14.78 -24.56 15.63
CA GLU A 57 -13.49 -24.82 16.27
C GLU A 57 -12.48 -23.73 15.91
N ALA A 58 -12.40 -23.33 14.63
CA ALA A 58 -11.53 -22.26 14.15
C ALA A 58 -11.81 -20.93 14.87
N ILE A 59 -13.09 -20.51 14.95
CA ILE A 59 -13.53 -19.34 15.72
C ILE A 59 -13.09 -19.47 17.18
N GLY A 60 -13.31 -20.64 17.79
CA GLY A 60 -12.96 -20.91 19.18
C GLY A 60 -11.46 -20.78 19.45
N VAL A 61 -10.60 -21.25 18.55
CA VAL A 61 -9.14 -21.16 18.71
C VAL A 61 -8.62 -19.75 18.40
N VAL A 62 -8.99 -19.19 17.25
CA VAL A 62 -8.52 -17.85 16.84
C VAL A 62 -9.00 -16.77 17.84
N SER A 63 -10.12 -16.99 18.55
CA SER A 63 -10.59 -16.09 19.60
C SER A 63 -9.80 -16.08 20.89
N ARG A 64 -8.90 -17.03 21.07
CA ARG A 64 -7.95 -17.05 22.19
C ARG A 64 -6.54 -16.73 21.73
N ASP A 65 -6.17 -17.28 20.59
CA ASP A 65 -4.77 -17.36 20.19
C ASP A 65 -4.39 -16.32 19.14
N GLN A 66 -5.38 -15.63 18.53
CA GLN A 66 -5.20 -14.93 17.24
C GLN A 66 -4.82 -15.93 16.14
N GLY A 67 -4.87 -15.50 14.89
CA GLY A 67 -4.53 -16.41 13.80
C GLY A 67 -5.20 -16.08 12.48
N SER A 68 -5.41 -17.12 11.68
CA SER A 68 -5.91 -17.00 10.32
C SER A 68 -7.02 -18.01 10.06
N ILE A 69 -8.10 -17.59 9.39
CA ILE A 69 -9.19 -18.47 8.97
C ILE A 69 -9.32 -18.40 7.44
N PRO A 70 -9.18 -19.53 6.72
CA PRO A 70 -9.28 -19.56 5.26
C PRO A 70 -10.73 -19.57 4.78
N PHE A 71 -10.99 -18.82 3.72
CA PHE A 71 -12.28 -18.76 3.05
C PHE A 71 -12.11 -18.77 1.53
N PHE A 72 -13.16 -19.19 0.84
CA PHE A 72 -13.37 -18.95 -0.57
C PHE A 72 -14.54 -18.01 -0.77
N TYR A 73 -14.36 -17.02 -1.63
CA TYR A 73 -15.47 -16.20 -2.10
C TYR A 73 -15.45 -16.17 -3.62
N LYS A 74 -16.51 -16.68 -4.25
CA LYS A 74 -16.59 -16.85 -5.71
C LYS A 74 -15.35 -17.59 -6.23
N ASN A 75 -14.41 -16.89 -6.89
CA ASN A 75 -13.23 -17.49 -7.50
C ASN A 75 -11.93 -17.23 -6.72
N ILE A 76 -11.98 -16.49 -5.62
CA ILE A 76 -10.80 -16.12 -4.84
C ILE A 76 -10.72 -16.89 -3.53
N GLY A 77 -9.60 -17.60 -3.34
CA GLY A 77 -9.19 -18.10 -2.04
C GLY A 77 -8.49 -16.99 -1.27
N TYR A 78 -8.92 -16.76 -0.04
CA TYR A 78 -8.32 -15.75 0.81
C TYR A 78 -8.30 -16.24 2.24
N ASN A 79 -7.57 -15.51 3.06
CA ASN A 79 -7.53 -15.77 4.49
C ASN A 79 -7.79 -14.49 5.24
N LEU A 80 -8.54 -14.66 6.33
CA LEU A 80 -8.85 -13.60 7.26
C LEU A 80 -7.93 -13.73 8.47
N ASP A 81 -6.93 -12.87 8.51
CA ASP A 81 -5.93 -12.78 9.57
C ASP A 81 -6.42 -11.83 10.66
N ILE A 82 -6.47 -12.32 11.89
CA ILE A 82 -7.13 -11.66 13.01
C ILE A 82 -6.10 -11.48 14.12
N ARG A 83 -5.59 -10.25 14.26
CA ARG A 83 -4.54 -9.89 15.23
C ARG A 83 -4.85 -8.58 15.97
N PRO A 84 -5.97 -8.47 16.70
CA PRO A 84 -6.37 -7.23 17.37
C PRO A 84 -5.47 -6.83 18.53
N MET A 85 -4.58 -7.72 19.00
CA MET A 85 -3.51 -7.41 19.93
C MET A 85 -2.13 -7.58 19.27
N PRO A 86 -1.33 -6.51 19.17
CA PRO A 86 0.02 -6.64 18.66
C PRO A 86 0.94 -7.38 19.63
N ILE A 87 1.86 -8.19 19.08
CA ILE A 87 2.94 -8.83 19.83
C ILE A 87 4.11 -7.85 20.05
N SER A 88 4.41 -7.03 19.04
CA SER A 88 5.54 -6.08 19.04
C SER A 88 5.19 -4.66 18.59
N ALA A 89 3.97 -4.45 18.10
CA ALA A 89 3.47 -3.19 17.57
C ALA A 89 2.62 -2.42 18.61
N LYS A 90 2.26 -1.17 18.33
CA LYS A 90 1.34 -0.33 19.11
C LYS A 90 -0.12 -0.45 18.63
N LEU A 91 -0.36 -0.90 17.41
CA LEU A 91 -1.70 -1.11 16.83
C LEU A 91 -1.96 -2.60 16.60
N GLY A 92 -3.22 -3.02 16.72
CA GLY A 92 -3.65 -4.33 16.23
C GLY A 92 -3.99 -4.26 14.75
N SER A 93 -4.15 -5.41 14.10
CA SER A 93 -4.57 -5.47 12.71
C SER A 93 -5.56 -6.59 12.41
N ILE A 94 -6.41 -6.33 11.42
CA ILE A 94 -7.25 -7.32 10.74
C ILE A 94 -6.84 -7.29 9.28
N MET A 95 -6.49 -8.45 8.72
CA MET A 95 -5.93 -8.53 7.39
C MET A 95 -6.70 -9.51 6.51
N ILE A 96 -6.69 -9.23 5.22
CA ILE A 96 -7.14 -10.13 4.17
C ILE A 96 -5.92 -10.38 3.30
N TYR A 97 -5.51 -11.64 3.16
CA TYR A 97 -4.45 -12.01 2.23
C TYR A 97 -5.00 -12.90 1.12
N ILE A 98 -4.57 -12.60 -0.11
CA ILE A 98 -4.79 -13.43 -1.29
C ILE A 98 -3.47 -13.68 -2.01
N ASP A 99 -3.43 -14.77 -2.77
CA ASP A 99 -2.32 -15.05 -3.67
C ASP A 99 -2.29 -13.99 -4.80
N HIS A 100 -1.11 -13.46 -5.12
CA HIS A 100 -0.96 -12.42 -6.14
C HIS A 100 -1.46 -12.86 -7.52
N VAL A 101 -1.49 -14.18 -7.80
CA VAL A 101 -1.97 -14.73 -9.07
C VAL A 101 -3.40 -14.32 -9.42
N TYR A 102 -4.24 -14.02 -8.43
CA TYR A 102 -5.61 -13.58 -8.67
C TYR A 102 -5.70 -12.19 -9.29
N LEU A 103 -4.65 -11.38 -9.13
CA LEU A 103 -4.59 -10.00 -9.59
C LEU A 103 -3.48 -9.77 -10.63
N ASP A 104 -2.84 -10.84 -11.11
CA ASP A 104 -1.87 -10.76 -12.20
C ASP A 104 -2.43 -11.51 -13.43
N PRO A 105 -2.85 -10.78 -14.48
CA PRO A 105 -3.46 -11.40 -15.66
C PRO A 105 -2.52 -12.35 -16.38
N SER A 106 -1.20 -12.22 -16.23
CA SER A 106 -0.24 -13.09 -16.92
C SER A 106 -0.36 -14.58 -16.54
N TYR A 107 -0.93 -14.88 -15.36
CA TYR A 107 -1.14 -16.25 -14.88
C TYR A 107 -2.31 -16.98 -15.54
N THR A 108 -3.15 -16.27 -16.29
CA THR A 108 -4.37 -16.84 -16.90
C THR A 108 -4.46 -16.55 -18.40
N GLU A 109 -3.50 -15.80 -18.94
CA GLU A 109 -3.45 -15.38 -20.33
C GLU A 109 -3.35 -16.57 -21.30
N ASP A 110 -2.62 -17.63 -20.93
CA ASP A 110 -2.51 -18.85 -21.73
C ASP A 110 -3.86 -19.58 -21.89
N ARG A 111 -4.69 -19.56 -20.85
CA ARG A 111 -6.00 -20.21 -20.79
C ARG A 111 -7.12 -19.35 -21.38
N LEU A 112 -7.08 -18.03 -21.18
CA LEU A 112 -8.19 -17.11 -21.44
C LEU A 112 -7.91 -16.09 -22.57
N GLY A 113 -6.66 -15.96 -23.00
CA GLY A 113 -6.18 -14.86 -23.83
C GLY A 113 -6.08 -13.54 -23.05
N GLU A 114 -5.34 -12.57 -23.61
CA GLU A 114 -5.04 -11.26 -22.98
C GLU A 114 -6.29 -10.57 -22.41
N LYS A 115 -7.35 -10.48 -23.23
CA LYS A 115 -8.60 -9.82 -22.82
C LYS A 115 -9.31 -10.59 -21.69
N GLY A 116 -9.41 -11.91 -21.81
CA GLY A 116 -10.11 -12.73 -20.81
C GLY A 116 -9.39 -12.73 -19.47
N ALA A 117 -8.05 -12.76 -19.50
CA ALA A 117 -7.22 -12.64 -18.31
C ALA A 117 -7.37 -11.29 -17.62
N LEU A 118 -7.40 -10.19 -18.39
CA LEU A 118 -7.67 -8.87 -17.85
C LEU A 118 -9.07 -8.78 -17.22
N ASP A 119 -10.09 -9.28 -17.91
CA ASP A 119 -11.47 -9.28 -17.40
C ASP A 119 -11.58 -10.09 -16.08
N GLU A 120 -10.90 -11.25 -15.98
CA GLU A 120 -10.85 -12.06 -14.75
C GLU A 120 -10.12 -11.32 -13.61
N CYS A 121 -8.97 -10.69 -13.89
CA CYS A 121 -8.23 -9.88 -12.92
C CYS A 121 -9.08 -8.70 -12.39
N LEU A 122 -9.77 -7.98 -13.26
CA LEU A 122 -10.65 -6.87 -12.87
C LEU A 122 -11.81 -7.38 -12.00
N MET A 123 -12.40 -8.51 -12.36
CA MET A 123 -13.46 -9.14 -11.57
C MET A 123 -12.96 -9.55 -10.17
N ASN A 124 -11.77 -10.15 -10.07
CA ASN A 124 -11.18 -10.56 -8.79
C ASN A 124 -10.87 -9.36 -7.89
N ALA A 125 -10.42 -8.25 -8.47
CA ALA A 125 -10.20 -7.01 -7.71
C ALA A 125 -11.51 -6.44 -7.13
N GLU A 126 -12.62 -6.51 -7.86
CA GLU A 126 -13.94 -6.12 -7.32
C GLU A 126 -14.39 -7.06 -6.20
N GLN A 127 -14.18 -8.37 -6.33
CA GLN A 127 -14.49 -9.35 -5.28
C GLN A 127 -13.68 -9.09 -4.01
N LEU A 128 -12.40 -8.74 -4.15
CA LEU A 128 -11.55 -8.35 -3.04
C LEU A 128 -12.08 -7.10 -2.32
N ILE A 129 -12.57 -6.11 -3.08
CA ILE A 129 -13.20 -4.90 -2.53
C ILE A 129 -14.49 -5.24 -1.76
N GLU A 130 -15.30 -6.17 -2.25
CA GLU A 130 -16.50 -6.65 -1.55
C GLU A 130 -16.13 -7.27 -0.19
N ILE A 131 -15.11 -8.13 -0.14
CA ILE A 131 -14.62 -8.72 1.12
C ILE A 131 -14.11 -7.64 2.06
N ALA A 132 -13.27 -6.72 1.57
CA ALA A 132 -12.69 -5.64 2.37
C ALA A 132 -13.76 -4.74 2.99
N LYS A 133 -14.84 -4.44 2.25
CA LYS A 133 -15.99 -3.69 2.75
C LYS A 133 -16.78 -4.46 3.81
N ALA A 134 -16.98 -5.77 3.63
CA ALA A 134 -17.65 -6.61 4.62
C ALA A 134 -16.88 -6.58 5.96
N VAL A 135 -15.56 -6.74 5.92
CA VAL A 135 -14.70 -6.62 7.10
C VAL A 135 -14.75 -5.21 7.70
N TRP A 136 -14.59 -4.16 6.87
CA TRP A 136 -14.65 -2.76 7.33
C TRP A 136 -15.94 -2.46 8.11
N ASN A 137 -17.08 -2.95 7.62
CA ASN A 137 -18.38 -2.65 8.20
C ASN A 137 -18.57 -3.22 9.62
N VAL A 138 -17.89 -4.31 9.96
CA VAL A 138 -17.91 -4.93 11.30
C VAL A 138 -17.08 -4.16 12.32
N LEU A 139 -15.97 -3.58 11.89
CA LEU A 139 -14.98 -3.01 12.80
C LEU A 139 -15.52 -1.74 13.48
N GLU A 140 -15.72 -1.82 14.80
CA GLU A 140 -16.15 -0.70 15.65
C GLU A 140 -15.30 -0.59 16.93
N PRO A 141 -14.66 0.55 17.23
CA PRO A 141 -14.59 1.73 16.38
C PRO A 141 -13.90 1.42 15.04
N LYS A 142 -14.25 2.20 14.01
CA LYS A 142 -13.65 2.07 12.69
C LYS A 142 -12.12 2.14 12.75
N PRO A 143 -11.42 1.39 11.88
CA PRO A 143 -9.97 1.46 11.78
C PRO A 143 -9.51 2.91 11.58
N ILE A 144 -8.34 3.26 12.12
CA ILE A 144 -7.75 4.59 11.87
C ILE A 144 -7.39 4.67 10.37
N TYR A 145 -6.76 3.61 9.88
CA TYR A 145 -6.27 3.48 8.53
C TYR A 145 -6.37 2.03 8.06
N GLY A 146 -6.61 1.81 6.78
CA GLY A 146 -6.32 0.56 6.12
C GLY A 146 -5.65 0.78 4.77
N LEU A 147 -4.82 -0.17 4.37
CA LEU A 147 -4.12 -0.12 3.10
C LEU A 147 -4.11 -1.50 2.45
N GLY A 148 -4.03 -1.56 1.14
CA GLY A 148 -3.80 -2.81 0.44
C GLY A 148 -2.91 -2.66 -0.77
N ASP A 149 -1.91 -3.53 -0.86
CA ASP A 149 -0.95 -3.60 -1.95
C ASP A 149 -0.28 -4.97 -2.04
N TYR A 150 0.53 -5.18 -3.08
CA TYR A 150 1.41 -6.34 -3.18
C TYR A 150 2.56 -6.23 -2.20
N ASP A 151 2.79 -7.30 -1.45
CA ASP A 151 3.85 -7.45 -0.46
C ASP A 151 3.98 -6.21 0.41
N ILE A 152 2.91 -5.81 1.10
CA ILE A 152 2.89 -4.56 1.87
C ILE A 152 4.14 -4.43 2.76
N TYR A 153 4.60 -5.53 3.36
CA TYR A 153 5.78 -5.60 4.23
C TYR A 153 7.14 -5.40 3.53
N ASN A 154 7.20 -5.52 2.21
CA ASN A 154 8.38 -5.22 1.41
C ASN A 154 8.41 -3.75 0.95
N TRP A 155 7.36 -2.97 1.20
CA TRP A 155 7.38 -1.54 0.93
C TRP A 155 8.27 -0.83 1.94
N LYS A 156 9.21 -0.01 1.44
CA LYS A 156 10.09 0.82 2.27
C LYS A 156 9.34 1.96 2.98
N ILE A 157 8.06 2.15 2.69
CA ILE A 157 7.26 3.35 3.02
C ILE A 157 5.86 2.94 3.53
N ILE A 158 5.78 1.93 4.40
CA ILE A 158 4.54 1.68 5.16
C ILE A 158 4.50 2.68 6.32
N PRO A 159 3.38 3.39 6.55
CA PRO A 159 3.23 4.20 7.74
C PRO A 159 3.42 3.37 9.01
N THR A 160 4.33 3.81 9.87
CA THR A 160 4.52 3.20 11.19
C THR A 160 3.29 3.40 12.07
N ASP A 161 3.10 2.55 13.08
CA ASP A 161 2.01 2.71 14.05
C ASP A 161 2.01 4.09 14.71
N GLU A 162 3.19 4.67 14.93
CA GLU A 162 3.30 6.00 15.51
C GLU A 162 2.85 7.10 14.53
N GLU A 163 3.12 6.94 13.25
CA GLU A 163 2.58 7.83 12.22
C GLU A 163 1.07 7.67 12.09
N ILE A 164 0.55 6.46 12.18
CA ILE A 164 -0.90 6.20 12.14
C ILE A 164 -1.59 6.84 13.34
N LEU A 165 -1.11 6.56 14.56
CA LEU A 165 -1.67 7.07 15.81
C LEU A 165 -1.62 8.60 15.92
N ASN A 166 -0.56 9.22 15.40
CA ASN A 166 -0.42 10.68 15.39
C ASN A 166 -1.03 11.32 14.13
N LEU A 167 -1.76 10.55 13.32
CA LEU A 167 -2.33 10.98 12.06
C LEU A 167 -1.30 11.69 11.17
N LYS A 168 -0.06 11.22 11.14
CA LYS A 168 1.02 11.67 10.23
C LYS A 168 1.07 10.89 8.92
N ILE A 169 0.12 9.98 8.71
CA ILE A 169 -0.06 9.25 7.46
C ILE A 169 -0.12 10.22 6.28
N GLU A 170 0.69 9.96 5.26
CA GLU A 170 0.60 10.57 3.95
C GLU A 170 -0.21 9.66 3.00
N PRO A 171 -0.92 10.21 2.00
CA PRO A 171 -1.60 9.45 0.97
C PRO A 171 -0.54 8.88 0.02
N HIS A 172 0.12 7.83 0.47
CA HIS A 172 0.94 6.99 -0.39
C HIS A 172 0.05 6.28 -1.39
N ILE A 173 0.62 5.95 -2.55
CA ILE A 173 -0.13 5.36 -3.66
C ILE A 173 -0.27 3.85 -3.46
N PHE A 174 -0.98 3.45 -2.43
CA PHE A 174 -1.43 2.07 -2.33
C PHE A 174 -2.55 1.80 -3.32
N MET A 175 -2.65 0.56 -3.77
CA MET A 175 -3.75 0.13 -4.65
C MET A 175 -5.11 0.32 -3.97
N LEU A 176 -5.18 0.03 -2.66
CA LEU A 176 -6.34 0.27 -1.81
C LEU A 176 -5.95 1.13 -0.60
N ASN A 177 -6.80 2.09 -0.26
CA ASN A 177 -6.70 2.84 0.99
C ASN A 177 -8.09 2.93 1.64
N PHE A 178 -8.14 2.88 2.97
CA PHE A 178 -9.34 3.06 3.77
C PHE A 178 -9.06 4.08 4.86
N TYR A 179 -9.80 5.19 4.87
CA TYR A 179 -9.64 6.24 5.87
C TYR A 179 -10.81 6.21 6.83
N GLY A 180 -10.51 6.05 8.12
CA GLY A 180 -11.49 6.17 9.19
C GLY A 180 -11.82 7.64 9.52
N PRO A 181 -12.72 7.87 10.49
CA PRO A 181 -13.23 9.20 10.82
C PRO A 181 -12.13 10.22 11.13
N GLU A 182 -11.08 9.81 11.84
CA GLU A 182 -9.97 10.69 12.25
C GLU A 182 -9.17 11.22 11.06
N LEU A 183 -8.92 10.38 10.04
CA LEU A 183 -8.25 10.81 8.81
C LEU A 183 -9.20 11.63 7.91
N ILE A 184 -10.49 11.29 7.90
CA ILE A 184 -11.50 12.07 7.17
C ILE A 184 -11.60 13.49 7.73
N GLU A 185 -11.57 13.64 9.05
CA GLU A 185 -11.56 14.94 9.72
C GLU A 185 -10.27 15.71 9.40
N LYS A 186 -9.10 15.07 9.55
CA LYS A 186 -7.79 15.68 9.24
C LYS A 186 -7.72 16.24 7.82
N PHE A 187 -8.11 15.45 6.82
CA PHE A 187 -7.93 15.83 5.41
C PHE A 187 -9.14 16.56 4.82
N GLY A 188 -10.30 16.44 5.43
CA GLY A 188 -11.56 17.00 4.96
C GLY A 188 -12.24 16.12 3.93
N LYS A 189 -13.42 15.58 4.28
CA LYS A 189 -14.26 14.70 3.45
C LYS A 189 -14.39 15.14 1.99
N ARG A 190 -14.68 16.41 1.73
CA ARG A 190 -14.86 16.92 0.35
C ARG A 190 -13.60 16.77 -0.50
N LYS A 191 -12.42 17.01 0.08
CA LYS A 191 -11.14 16.83 -0.63
C LYS A 191 -10.91 15.34 -0.93
N LEU A 192 -11.16 14.48 0.04
CA LEU A 192 -11.04 13.03 -0.13
C LEU A 192 -11.97 12.47 -1.22
N LEU A 193 -13.25 12.85 -1.22
CA LEU A 193 -14.21 12.40 -2.24
C LEU A 193 -13.90 12.87 -3.67
N SER A 194 -12.99 13.84 -3.82
CA SER A 194 -12.54 14.36 -5.12
C SER A 194 -11.11 13.96 -5.45
N MET A 195 -10.55 12.96 -4.76
CA MET A 195 -9.17 12.52 -4.97
C MET A 195 -8.94 12.06 -6.42
N PRO A 196 -7.93 12.61 -7.12
CA PRO A 196 -7.62 12.18 -8.48
C PRO A 196 -7.00 10.78 -8.51
N ALA A 197 -7.10 10.11 -9.66
CA ALA A 197 -6.51 8.78 -9.96
C ALA A 197 -7.00 7.61 -9.08
N TYR A 198 -7.98 7.86 -8.23
CA TYR A 198 -8.70 6.87 -7.45
C TYR A 198 -10.17 6.83 -7.87
N ARG A 199 -10.74 5.63 -7.95
CA ARG A 199 -12.16 5.44 -7.69
C ARG A 199 -12.37 5.61 -6.20
N VAL A 200 -13.16 6.61 -5.82
CA VAL A 200 -13.44 6.91 -4.42
C VAL A 200 -14.87 6.46 -4.09
N GLU A 201 -15.03 5.79 -2.95
CA GLU A 201 -16.31 5.34 -2.47
C GLU A 201 -16.48 5.70 -0.99
N GLU A 202 -17.66 6.22 -0.65
CA GLU A 202 -18.03 6.47 0.72
C GLU A 202 -18.52 5.18 1.38
N LEU A 203 -18.00 4.89 2.58
CA LEU A 203 -18.39 3.75 3.40
C LEU A 203 -19.12 4.24 4.65
N LYS A 204 -19.70 3.31 5.42
CA LYS A 204 -20.21 3.62 6.76
C LYS A 204 -19.06 4.11 7.64
N ASP A 205 -19.08 5.39 7.97
CA ASP A 205 -18.08 6.10 8.78
C ASP A 205 -16.65 5.95 8.24
N GLY A 206 -16.51 5.88 6.91
CA GLY A 206 -15.22 5.67 6.23
C GLY A 206 -15.21 6.14 4.79
N ILE A 207 -14.02 6.20 4.18
CA ILE A 207 -13.84 6.40 2.74
C ILE A 207 -12.83 5.38 2.23
N MET A 208 -13.17 4.70 1.14
CA MET A 208 -12.27 3.84 0.40
C MET A 208 -11.77 4.55 -0.85
N PHE A 209 -10.48 4.38 -1.14
CA PHE A 209 -9.84 4.78 -2.39
C PHE A 209 -9.32 3.52 -3.06
N PHE A 210 -9.71 3.31 -4.31
CA PHE A 210 -9.22 2.22 -5.13
C PHE A 210 -8.57 2.75 -6.39
N ARG A 211 -7.30 2.43 -6.59
CA ARG A 211 -6.51 3.02 -7.67
C ARG A 211 -7.08 2.65 -9.04
N SER A 212 -7.27 3.64 -9.91
CA SER A 212 -7.87 3.45 -11.23
C SER A 212 -7.02 4.08 -12.34
N PRO A 213 -6.74 3.35 -13.44
CA PRO A 213 -7.03 1.92 -13.66
C PRO A 213 -6.17 1.01 -12.75
N LEU A 214 -6.62 -0.23 -12.55
CA LEU A 214 -5.81 -1.28 -11.92
C LEU A 214 -4.45 -1.36 -12.63
N PRO A 215 -3.32 -1.25 -11.92
CA PRO A 215 -2.02 -1.28 -12.57
C PRO A 215 -1.80 -2.65 -13.20
N HIS A 216 -1.74 -2.70 -14.53
CA HIS A 216 -1.42 -3.91 -15.31
C HIS A 216 0.00 -4.45 -15.07
N LYS A 217 0.85 -3.71 -14.33
CA LYS A 217 2.22 -4.08 -13.95
C LYS A 217 2.52 -3.58 -12.55
N CYS A 218 2.89 -4.50 -11.66
CA CYS A 218 3.45 -4.18 -10.36
C CYS A 218 4.77 -3.44 -10.52
N GLY A 219 4.97 -2.37 -9.77
CA GLY A 219 6.24 -1.63 -9.75
C GLY A 219 6.11 -0.16 -9.36
N TYR A 220 7.04 0.31 -8.54
CA TYR A 220 7.14 1.68 -8.00
C TYR A 220 7.06 2.79 -9.07
N GLY A 221 7.45 2.53 -10.31
CA GLY A 221 7.43 3.52 -11.39
C GLY A 221 6.05 3.80 -11.99
N ALA A 222 5.07 2.90 -11.82
CA ALA A 222 3.76 3.03 -12.47
C ALA A 222 2.84 4.07 -11.82
N GLY A 223 3.18 4.60 -10.64
CA GLY A 223 2.33 5.49 -9.85
C GLY A 223 2.75 6.94 -9.75
N LEU A 224 3.96 7.32 -10.16
CA LEU A 224 4.51 8.66 -9.83
C LEU A 224 3.62 9.83 -10.29
N GLY A 225 3.11 9.81 -11.51
CA GLY A 225 2.18 10.85 -12.00
C GLY A 225 0.86 10.92 -11.22
N THR A 226 0.42 9.79 -10.64
CA THR A 226 -0.73 9.74 -9.71
C THR A 226 -0.40 10.46 -8.41
N TYR A 227 0.80 10.28 -7.86
CA TYR A 227 1.22 10.93 -6.61
C TYR A 227 1.32 12.45 -6.75
N GLU A 228 1.92 12.92 -7.85
CA GLU A 228 2.03 14.35 -8.13
C GLU A 228 0.65 15.02 -8.16
N ALA A 229 -0.32 14.38 -8.83
CA ALA A 229 -1.70 14.86 -8.91
C ALA A 229 -2.38 14.90 -7.53
N ILE A 230 -2.17 13.90 -6.69
CA ILE A 230 -2.70 13.83 -5.32
C ILE A 230 -2.11 14.95 -4.46
N CYS A 231 -0.79 15.14 -4.48
CA CYS A 231 -0.12 16.18 -3.72
C CYS A 231 -0.64 17.57 -4.09
N ALA A 232 -0.79 17.84 -5.39
CA ALA A 232 -1.36 19.08 -5.89
C ALA A 232 -2.82 19.27 -5.42
N HIS A 233 -3.65 18.24 -5.49
CA HIS A 233 -5.06 18.26 -5.07
C HIS A 233 -5.23 18.57 -3.58
N LEU A 234 -4.35 18.04 -2.74
CA LEU A 234 -4.36 18.31 -1.30
C LEU A 234 -3.82 19.70 -0.94
N GLY A 235 -3.26 20.42 -1.91
CA GLY A 235 -2.65 21.74 -1.74
C GLY A 235 -1.26 21.66 -1.11
N TRP A 236 -0.58 20.53 -1.26
CA TRP A 236 0.75 20.34 -0.71
C TRP A 236 1.80 20.98 -1.60
N LYS A 237 2.71 21.71 -0.96
CA LYS A 237 3.85 22.32 -1.63
C LYS A 237 4.96 21.28 -1.76
N THR A 238 4.90 20.47 -2.81
CA THR A 238 5.82 19.35 -3.05
C THR A 238 6.71 19.60 -4.26
N TYR A 239 7.95 19.12 -4.20
CA TYR A 239 8.94 19.21 -5.28
C TYR A 239 9.50 17.82 -5.56
N PHE A 240 9.56 17.43 -6.82
CA PHE A 240 10.05 16.14 -7.26
C PHE A 240 11.41 16.30 -7.96
N VAL A 241 12.41 15.54 -7.49
CA VAL A 241 13.76 15.50 -8.05
C VAL A 241 14.00 14.11 -8.60
N TYR A 242 14.01 13.98 -9.92
CA TYR A 242 14.23 12.72 -10.63
C TYR A 242 15.73 12.47 -10.87
N VAL A 243 16.22 11.31 -10.45
CA VAL A 243 17.60 10.85 -10.59
C VAL A 243 17.63 9.61 -11.50
N PHE A 244 18.46 9.62 -12.54
CA PHE A 244 18.50 8.58 -13.58
C PHE A 244 19.46 7.43 -13.22
N ASP A 245 19.27 6.24 -13.84
CA ASP A 245 20.13 5.04 -13.67
C ASP A 245 21.60 5.32 -14.02
N MET A 246 22.52 4.83 -13.17
CA MET A 246 23.97 4.96 -13.32
C MET A 246 24.53 4.19 -14.54
N ASP A 247 23.84 3.18 -15.07
CA ASP A 247 24.30 2.47 -16.28
C ASP A 247 24.24 3.36 -17.56
N MET A 248 23.54 4.51 -17.51
CA MET A 248 23.62 5.56 -18.55
C MET A 248 24.90 6.40 -18.51
N PHE A 249 25.78 6.18 -17.54
CA PHE A 249 27.07 6.89 -17.41
C PHE A 249 28.22 6.18 -18.17
N LYS A 250 27.91 5.19 -19.01
CA LYS A 250 28.87 4.61 -19.98
C LYS A 250 28.82 5.35 -21.32
N PRO A 251 29.98 5.58 -21.98
CA PRO A 251 30.08 6.60 -23.02
C PRO A 251 29.63 6.06 -24.38
N SER A 252 28.56 6.61 -24.95
CA SER A 252 28.48 6.92 -26.39
C SER A 252 27.19 7.68 -26.74
N VAL A 253 27.37 8.70 -27.58
CA VAL A 253 26.38 9.68 -28.03
C VAL A 253 25.72 9.22 -29.33
N THR A 254 24.39 9.35 -29.43
CA THR A 254 23.76 9.88 -30.66
C THR A 254 22.43 10.58 -30.34
N GLU A 255 22.29 11.82 -30.80
CA GLU A 255 21.16 12.74 -30.67
C GLU A 255 19.91 12.30 -31.46
N TYR A 256 18.72 12.68 -30.98
CA TYR A 256 17.76 13.47 -31.78
C TYR A 256 16.74 14.22 -30.89
N ASP A 257 16.85 15.55 -30.96
CA ASP A 257 15.88 16.63 -30.80
C ASP A 257 14.81 16.61 -29.69
N ILE A 258 15.09 17.51 -28.71
CA ILE A 258 14.21 18.20 -27.74
C ILE A 258 13.55 17.32 -26.66
N ARG A 259 14.34 16.55 -25.88
CA ARG A 259 13.84 15.78 -24.72
C ARG A 259 14.90 15.64 -23.62
N LYS A 260 14.47 15.57 -22.34
CA LYS A 260 15.23 15.20 -21.12
C LYS A 260 16.62 15.84 -20.94
N LYS A 261 16.77 16.77 -19.99
CA LYS A 261 18.11 17.12 -19.45
C LYS A 261 18.54 16.04 -18.46
N GLU A 262 19.24 15.03 -18.97
CA GLU A 262 19.93 14.02 -18.16
C GLU A 262 21.18 14.61 -17.53
N PHE A 263 21.27 14.55 -16.20
CA PHE A 263 22.47 14.95 -15.46
C PHE A 263 23.43 13.76 -15.35
N ARG A 264 24.62 13.91 -15.92
CA ARG A 264 25.59 12.83 -16.14
C ARG A 264 26.84 12.89 -15.25
N ASP A 265 26.80 13.65 -14.14
CA ASP A 265 27.87 13.68 -13.13
C ASP A 265 27.33 14.32 -11.83
N ILE A 266 27.58 13.72 -10.66
CA ILE A 266 27.17 14.28 -9.35
C ILE A 266 27.84 15.64 -9.10
N ILE A 267 29.04 15.88 -9.62
CA ILE A 267 29.72 17.18 -9.56
C ILE A 267 29.04 18.18 -10.51
N ALA A 268 28.66 17.77 -11.72
CA ALA A 268 27.89 18.62 -12.65
C ALA A 268 26.48 18.92 -12.13
N LEU A 269 25.83 17.95 -11.51
CA LEU A 269 24.53 18.11 -10.84
C LEU A 269 24.68 19.05 -9.64
N LYS A 270 25.68 18.85 -8.76
CA LYS A 270 26.00 19.78 -7.66
C LYS A 270 26.29 21.18 -8.18
N LYS A 271 27.00 21.33 -9.32
CA LYS A 271 27.37 22.63 -9.91
C LYS A 271 26.20 23.33 -10.61
N TYR A 272 25.34 22.58 -11.29
CA TYR A 272 24.12 23.08 -11.92
C TYR A 272 23.08 23.45 -10.87
N LEU A 273 22.81 22.56 -9.93
CA LEU A 273 21.95 22.84 -8.80
C LEU A 273 22.49 24.03 -8.02
N LYS A 274 23.78 24.12 -7.66
CA LYS A 274 24.34 25.28 -6.90
C LYS A 274 24.07 26.64 -7.53
N ARG A 275 23.92 26.73 -8.86
CA ARG A 275 23.63 27.98 -9.58
C ARG A 275 22.12 28.30 -9.65
N ASP A 276 21.26 27.29 -9.65
CA ASP A 276 19.81 27.44 -9.49
C ASP A 276 19.35 27.31 -8.01
N MET A 277 20.28 27.01 -7.09
CA MET A 277 20.02 26.61 -5.70
C MET A 277 19.45 27.75 -4.88
N ASP A 278 19.90 28.99 -5.06
CA ASP A 278 19.34 30.12 -4.30
C ASP A 278 17.91 30.45 -4.76
N LYS A 279 17.59 30.19 -6.04
CA LYS A 279 16.24 30.32 -6.58
C LYS A 279 15.36 29.14 -6.17
N PHE A 280 15.91 27.93 -6.14
CA PHE A 280 15.22 26.73 -5.72
C PHE A 280 14.99 26.74 -4.21
N ARG A 281 15.97 27.08 -3.38
CA ARG A 281 15.87 27.28 -1.92
C ARG A 281 14.75 28.26 -1.57
N LYS A 282 14.70 29.44 -2.23
CA LYS A 282 13.59 30.40 -2.08
C LYS A 282 12.24 29.85 -2.53
N LYS A 283 12.21 28.94 -3.50
CA LYS A 283 10.97 28.27 -3.93
C LYS A 283 10.54 27.20 -2.94
N VAL A 284 11.44 26.33 -2.49
CA VAL A 284 11.16 25.16 -1.65
C VAL A 284 11.08 25.45 -0.16
N GLU A 285 11.38 26.68 0.27
CA GLU A 285 11.19 27.11 1.66
C GLU A 285 9.76 26.78 2.14
N GLY A 286 9.66 25.95 3.18
CA GLY A 286 8.41 25.43 3.73
C GLY A 286 7.69 24.37 2.88
N GLY A 287 8.34 23.77 1.88
CA GLY A 287 7.82 22.68 1.04
C GLY A 287 8.59 21.36 1.24
N ARG A 288 8.04 20.26 0.69
CA ARG A 288 8.61 18.90 0.77
C ARG A 288 9.39 18.57 -0.50
N VAL A 289 10.50 17.82 -0.40
CA VAL A 289 11.33 17.44 -1.55
C VAL A 289 11.45 15.92 -1.63
N PHE A 290 10.95 15.34 -2.72
CA PHE A 290 11.04 13.91 -3.02
C PHE A 290 12.20 13.64 -3.99
N VAL A 291 13.04 12.65 -3.71
CA VAL A 291 14.14 12.25 -4.59
C VAL A 291 13.87 10.85 -5.15
N ILE A 292 13.55 10.77 -6.43
CA ILE A 292 13.04 9.56 -7.08
C ILE A 292 14.07 9.02 -8.07
N PHE A 293 14.41 7.72 -8.01
CA PHE A 293 15.24 7.09 -9.04
C PHE A 293 14.38 6.50 -10.17
N GLU A 294 14.81 6.68 -11.42
CA GLU A 294 14.04 6.20 -12.59
C GLU A 294 14.01 4.65 -12.68
N LYS A 295 14.97 3.97 -12.05
CA LYS A 295 15.03 2.49 -12.03
C LYS A 295 15.36 1.96 -10.63
N PRO A 296 14.35 1.62 -9.83
CA PRO A 296 14.58 0.99 -8.55
C PRO A 296 15.20 -0.40 -8.72
N SER A 297 16.30 -0.68 -8.03
CA SER A 297 16.83 -2.01 -7.76
C SER A 297 16.68 -2.33 -6.26
N GLY A 298 16.16 -3.52 -5.92
CA GLY A 298 16.10 -4.01 -4.54
C GLY A 298 17.46 -4.20 -3.82
N LYS A 299 18.53 -3.62 -4.35
CA LYS A 299 19.88 -3.61 -3.78
C LYS A 299 20.00 -2.53 -2.70
N PRO A 300 21.03 -2.59 -1.84
CA PRO A 300 21.31 -1.52 -0.89
C PRO A 300 21.50 -0.17 -1.59
N VAL A 301 20.92 0.89 -1.01
CA VAL A 301 21.04 2.27 -1.49
C VAL A 301 22.53 2.63 -1.66
N PRO A 302 22.99 2.98 -2.87
CA PRO A 302 24.39 3.29 -3.11
C PRO A 302 24.87 4.50 -2.30
N HIS A 303 26.17 4.54 -2.01
CA HIS A 303 26.78 5.64 -1.25
C HIS A 303 26.45 7.02 -1.82
N HIS A 304 26.47 7.17 -3.15
CA HIS A 304 26.23 8.45 -3.82
C HIS A 304 24.77 8.94 -3.67
N VAL A 305 23.81 8.03 -3.56
CA VAL A 305 22.40 8.36 -3.30
C VAL A 305 22.23 8.88 -1.87
N ARG A 306 22.88 8.22 -0.90
CA ARG A 306 22.91 8.68 0.50
C ARG A 306 23.64 10.01 0.64
N GLU A 307 24.67 10.25 -0.16
CA GLU A 307 25.37 11.54 -0.21
C GLU A 307 24.46 12.64 -0.77
N MET A 308 23.61 12.31 -1.75
CA MET A 308 22.65 13.24 -2.33
C MET A 308 21.48 13.54 -1.37
N GLU A 309 20.96 12.54 -0.66
CA GLU A 309 20.00 12.73 0.44
C GLU A 309 20.55 13.67 1.51
N ARG A 310 21.75 13.36 2.06
CA ARG A 310 22.39 14.22 3.06
C ARG A 310 22.56 15.63 2.54
N TRP A 311 23.01 15.78 1.29
CA TRP A 311 23.19 17.08 0.68
C TRP A 311 21.86 17.85 0.53
N VAL A 312 20.75 17.20 0.15
CA VAL A 312 19.43 17.84 0.10
C VAL A 312 18.96 18.24 1.50
N ARG A 313 19.08 17.35 2.49
CA ARG A 313 18.65 17.64 3.87
C ARG A 313 19.49 18.76 4.51
N ASP A 314 20.81 18.58 4.52
CA ASP A 314 21.74 19.39 5.31
C ASP A 314 21.95 20.78 4.66
N GLU A 315 21.97 20.87 3.32
CA GLU A 315 22.18 22.15 2.63
C GLU A 315 20.88 22.83 2.21
N MET A 316 19.74 22.13 2.08
CA MET A 316 18.49 22.75 1.59
C MET A 316 17.45 23.00 2.69
N GLY A 317 17.61 22.43 3.88
CA GLY A 317 16.61 22.54 4.95
C GLY A 317 15.26 21.90 4.58
N ALA A 318 15.27 21.04 3.56
CA ALA A 318 14.10 20.31 3.10
C ALA A 318 14.03 18.94 3.81
N GLU A 319 12.82 18.52 4.15
CA GLU A 319 12.56 17.15 4.56
C GLU A 319 12.66 16.25 3.33
N VAL A 320 13.60 15.29 3.37
CA VAL A 320 13.73 14.23 2.35
C VAL A 320 12.98 13.03 2.87
N THR A 321 11.77 12.81 2.35
CA THR A 321 10.87 11.76 2.82
C THR A 321 11.06 10.44 2.07
N ASP A 322 11.42 10.46 0.78
CA ASP A 322 11.55 9.25 -0.02
C ASP A 322 12.85 9.20 -0.85
N ILE A 323 13.51 8.04 -0.76
CA ILE A 323 14.61 7.61 -1.63
C ILE A 323 14.22 6.24 -2.20
N VAL A 324 13.64 6.25 -3.38
CA VAL A 324 13.27 5.00 -4.06
C VAL A 324 14.48 4.48 -4.82
N TRP A 325 15.36 3.71 -4.17
CA TRP A 325 16.41 2.91 -4.83
C TRP A 325 15.98 1.48 -4.98
#